data_AF-A0A009Q739-F1
#
_entry.id   AF-A0A009Q739-F1
#
_cell.length_a   1.000
_cell.length_b   1.000
_cell.length_c   1.000
_cell.angle_alpha   90.00
_cell.angle_beta   90.00
_cell.angle_gamma   90.00
#
_symmetry.space_group_name_H-M   'P 1'
#
loop_
_entity.id
_entity.type
_entity.pdbx_description
1 polymer ?
#
loop_
_entity_poly.entity_id
_entity_poly.type
_entity_poly.pdbx_seq_one_letter_code
_entity_poly.pdbx_strand_id
1 'polypeptide(L)' 'MVEVEGGIWSGGRHTRGKGYIGDMEKYNSAAMMGFTVLRFSTEQVKSGLAVQQIEKMVSER' A
#
# COMPACT_ATOMS: atom_id res chain seq x y z
N MET A 1 8.08 1.84 3.39
CA MET A 1 6.75 1.99 4.01
C MET A 1 5.85 0.91 3.44
N VAL A 2 5.10 0.21 4.31
CA VAL A 2 4.12 -0.80 3.89
C VAL A 2 2.74 -0.30 4.28
N GLU A 3 1.81 -0.26 3.34
CA GLU A 3 0.42 0.13 3.55
C GLU A 3 -0.51 -1.05 3.22
N VAL A 4 -1.54 -1.25 4.05
CA VAL A 4 -2.61 -2.22 3.79
C VAL A 4 -3.90 -1.49 3.41
N GLU A 5 -4.32 -1.67 2.17
CA GLU A 5 -5.52 -1.11 1.57
C GLU A 5 -6.74 -1.97 1.96
N GLY A 6 -7.42 -1.56 3.03
CA GLY A 6 -8.67 -2.19 3.49
C GLY A 6 -9.90 -1.58 2.80
N GLY A 7 -10.97 -2.37 2.66
CA GLY A 7 -12.26 -1.86 2.19
C GLY A 7 -12.28 -1.38 0.73
N ILE A 8 -11.39 -1.93 -0.12
CA ILE A 8 -11.27 -1.63 -1.56
C ILE A 8 -12.61 -1.86 -2.30
N TRP A 9 -13.47 -2.74 -1.79
CA TRP A 9 -14.77 -3.06 -2.38
C TRP A 9 -15.95 -2.43 -1.65
N SER A 10 -15.70 -1.70 -0.55
CA SER A 10 -16.74 -1.30 0.39
C SER A 10 -17.35 0.08 0.11
N GLY A 11 -16.95 0.78 -0.97
CA GLY A 11 -17.44 2.13 -1.27
C GLY A 11 -17.04 3.19 -0.23
N GLY A 12 -16.05 2.86 0.61
CA GLY A 12 -15.58 3.66 1.74
C GLY A 12 -14.59 4.75 1.33
N ARG A 13 -13.87 5.30 2.31
CA ARG A 13 -12.89 6.37 2.13
C ARG A 13 -11.89 6.09 1.00
N HIS A 14 -11.33 4.88 0.95
CA HIS A 14 -10.27 4.50 0.00
C HIS A 14 -10.76 4.41 -1.46
N THR A 15 -12.07 4.27 -1.66
CA THR A 15 -12.70 4.21 -3.00
C THR A 15 -13.39 5.51 -3.40
N ARG A 16 -13.65 6.41 -2.44
CA ARG A 16 -14.23 7.73 -2.70
C ARG A 16 -13.13 8.65 -3.22
N GLY A 17 -13.42 9.42 -4.28
CA GLY A 17 -12.43 10.27 -4.95
C GLY A 17 -11.61 11.17 -4.02
N LYS A 18 -12.24 11.77 -3.00
CA LYS A 18 -11.51 12.61 -2.02
C LYS A 18 -10.50 11.82 -1.18
N GLY A 19 -10.84 10.60 -0.75
CA GLY A 19 -9.91 9.77 0.01
C GLY A 19 -8.79 9.25 -0.87
N TYR A 20 -9.13 8.78 -2.08
CA TYR A 20 -8.16 8.32 -3.06
C TYR A 20 -7.11 9.39 -3.43
N ILE A 21 -7.53 10.66 -3.62
CA ILE A 21 -6.61 11.78 -3.87
C ILE A 21 -5.66 11.98 -2.68
N GLY A 22 -6.16 11.93 -1.44
CA GLY A 22 -5.32 12.04 -0.24
C GLY A 22 -4.31 10.89 -0.12
N ASP A 23 -4.70 9.68 -0.53
CA ASP A 23 -3.78 8.54 -0.56
C ASP A 23 -2.68 8.76 -1.61
N MET A 24 -3.00 9.33 -2.79
CA MET A 24 -2.00 9.72 -3.80
C MET A 24 -0.98 10.74 -3.25
N GLU A 25 -1.44 11.78 -2.57
CA GLU A 25 -0.57 12.80 -1.98
C GLU A 25 0.38 12.21 -0.93
N LYS A 26 -0.13 11.32 -0.08
CA LYS A 26 0.65 10.57 0.90
C LYS A 26 1.73 9.72 0.24
N TYR A 27 1.39 8.95 -0.79
CA TYR A 27 2.35 8.08 -1.47
C TYR A 27 3.42 8.86 -2.23
N ASN A 28 3.05 9.94 -2.91
CA ASN A 28 4.00 10.82 -3.57
C ASN A 28 4.97 11.45 -2.57
N SER A 29 4.46 11.90 -1.43
CA SER A 29 5.30 12.45 -0.35
C SER A 29 6.29 11.43 0.18
N ALA A 30 5.84 10.20 0.43
CA ALA A 30 6.73 9.11 0.87
C ALA A 30 7.79 8.78 -0.20
N ALA A 31 7.43 8.74 -1.48
CA ALA A 31 8.36 8.51 -2.56
C ALA A 31 9.42 9.63 -2.68
N MET A 32 9.01 10.90 -2.57
CA MET A 32 9.92 12.05 -2.58
C MET A 32 10.91 12.03 -1.41
N MET A 33 10.53 11.47 -0.27
CA MET A 33 11.41 11.28 0.89
C MET A 33 12.35 10.06 0.74
N GLY A 34 12.33 9.37 -0.40
CA GLY A 34 13.17 8.20 -0.65
C GLY A 34 12.63 6.89 -0.06
N PHE A 35 11.39 6.87 0.45
CA PHE A 35 10.78 5.62 0.89
C PHE A 35 10.32 4.81 -0.32
N THR A 36 10.67 3.52 -0.33
CA THR A 36 9.96 2.55 -1.17
C THR A 36 8.61 2.25 -0.54
N VAL A 37 7.54 2.46 -1.32
CA VAL A 37 6.15 2.28 -0.90
C VAL A 37 5.63 0.97 -1.47
N LEU A 38 5.27 0.03 -0.61
CA LEU A 38 4.58 -1.21 -0.98
C LEU A 38 3.13 -1.15 -0.47
N ARG A 39 2.18 -1.48 -1.34
CA ARG A 39 0.73 -1.41 -1.04
C ARG A 39 0.12 -2.79 -1.27
N PHE A 40 -0.64 -3.27 -0.29
CA PHE A 40 -1.25 -4.60 -0.32
C PHE A 40 -2.72 -4.54 0.02
N SER A 41 -3.54 -5.37 -0.61
CA SER A 41 -4.91 -5.59 -0.16
C SER A 41 -4.94 -6.47 1.10
N THR A 42 -6.07 -6.47 1.81
CA THR A 42 -6.27 -7.38 2.96
C THR A 42 -6.13 -8.85 2.55
N GLU A 43 -6.59 -9.21 1.36
CA GLU A 43 -6.48 -10.57 0.80
C GLU A 43 -5.02 -10.96 0.54
N GLN A 44 -4.21 -10.04 0.00
CA GLN A 44 -2.78 -10.29 -0.26
C GLN A 44 -1.95 -10.43 1.02
N VAL A 45 -2.35 -9.73 2.09
CA VAL A 45 -1.75 -9.94 3.41
C VAL A 45 -2.12 -11.31 3.95
N LYS A 46 -3.41 -11.67 3.91
CA LYS A 46 -3.90 -12.97 4.40
C LYS A 46 -3.36 -14.16 3.61
N SER A 47 -3.09 -14.00 2.32
CA SER A 47 -2.49 -15.05 1.49
C SER A 47 -0.98 -15.23 1.68
N GLY A 48 -0.34 -14.35 2.46
CA GLY A 48 1.11 -14.36 2.68
C GLY A 48 1.92 -13.70 1.56
N LEU A 49 1.28 -13.26 0.47
CA LEU A 49 1.96 -12.59 -0.66
C LEU A 49 2.73 -11.35 -0.20
N ALA A 50 2.15 -10.56 0.71
CA ALA A 50 2.79 -9.36 1.23
C ALA A 50 4.14 -9.67 1.89
N VAL A 51 4.20 -10.73 2.70
CA VAL A 51 5.43 -11.14 3.40
C VAL A 51 6.47 -11.61 2.37
N GLN A 52 6.08 -12.47 1.43
CA GLN A 52 6.99 -12.96 0.39
C GLN A 52 7.64 -11.82 -0.42
N GLN A 53 6.86 -10.80 -0.79
CA GLN A 53 7.39 -9.67 -1.55
C GLN A 53 8.27 -8.74 -0.70
N ILE A 54 7.94 -8.56 0.58
CA ILE A 54 8.78 -7.80 1.51
C ILE A 54 10.12 -8.51 1.72
N GLU A 55 10.11 -9.82 1.97
CA GLU A 55 11.31 -10.63 2.14
C GLU A 55 12.21 -10.54 0.89
N LYS A 56 11.62 -10.70 -0.30
CA LYS A 56 12.35 -10.53 -1.57
C LYS A 56 13.01 -9.15 -1.66
N MET A 57 12.25 -8.08 -1.44
CA MET A 57 12.76 -6.71 -1.51
C MET A 57 13.90 -6.45 -0.52
N VAL A 58 13.83 -7.02 0.70
CA VAL A 58 14.88 -6.88 1.71
C VAL A 58 16.12 -7.69 1.35
N SER A 59 15.95 -8.88 0.76
CA SER A 59 17.06 -9.74 0.34
C SER A 59 17.84 -9.22 -0.88
N GLU A 60 17.20 -8.41 -1.72
CA GLU A 60 17.80 -7.84 -2.95
C GLU A 60 18.42 -6.44 -2.74
N ARG A 61 18.49 -5.97 -1.48
CA ARG A 61 19.11 -4.71 -1.08
C ARG A 61 20.40 -4.94 -0.32
#